data_AF-A0A1H0A153-F1
#
_entry.id   AF-A0A1H0A153-F1
#
_cell.length_a   1.000
_cell.length_b   1.000
_cell.length_c   1.000
_cell.angle_alpha   90.00
_cell.angle_beta   90.00
_cell.angle_gamma   90.00
#
_symmetry.space_group_name_H-M   'P 1'
#
loop_
_entity.id
_entity.type
_entity.pdbx_description
1 polymer ?
#
loop_
_entity_poly.entity_id
_entity_poly.type
_entity_poly.pdbx_seq_one_letter_code
_entity_poly.pdbx_strand_id
1 'polypeptide(L)' 'MEPQRVGFETVQVKQNKVRYVPLQRITKEMSASEKKGTEIWNEMVTWIRDHGGMEDKD' A
#
# COMPACT_ATOMS: atom_id res chain seq x y z
N MET A 1 -36.58 -33.64 -3.12
CA MET A 1 -35.36 -32.93 -3.57
C MET A 1 -34.84 -32.15 -2.38
N GLU A 2 -33.60 -32.37 -1.97
CA GLU A 2 -32.98 -31.57 -0.92
C GLU A 2 -32.51 -30.22 -1.51
N PRO A 3 -32.69 -29.10 -0.79
CA PRO A 3 -32.30 -27.80 -1.30
C PRO A 3 -30.77 -27.66 -1.35
N GLN A 4 -30.27 -27.27 -2.52
CA GLN A 4 -28.86 -26.95 -2.75
C GLN A 4 -28.49 -25.73 -1.90
N ARG A 5 -27.59 -25.90 -0.92
CA ARG A 5 -26.99 -24.77 -0.18
C ARG A 5 -25.98 -24.06 -1.08
N VAL A 6 -26.41 -23.02 -1.80
CA VAL A 6 -25.51 -22.05 -2.43
C VAL A 6 -24.96 -21.11 -1.36
N GLY A 7 -23.96 -21.58 -0.62
CA GLY A 7 -23.12 -20.72 0.20
C GLY A 7 -22.11 -20.03 -0.70
N PHE A 8 -22.07 -18.70 -0.71
CA PHE A 8 -20.93 -17.98 -1.26
C PHE A 8 -19.73 -18.25 -0.35
N GLU A 9 -18.79 -19.07 -0.79
CA GLU A 9 -17.49 -19.16 -0.15
C GLU A 9 -16.82 -17.79 -0.28
N THR A 10 -16.70 -17.05 0.82
CA THR A 10 -15.83 -15.88 0.89
C THR A 10 -14.40 -16.38 0.73
N VAL A 11 -13.90 -16.38 -0.50
CA VAL A 11 -12.48 -16.59 -0.78
C VAL A 11 -11.72 -15.52 -0.01
N GLN A 12 -11.04 -15.93 1.06
CA GLN A 12 -10.09 -15.05 1.76
C GLN A 12 -8.95 -14.76 0.80
N VAL A 13 -9.06 -13.66 0.06
CA VAL A 13 -7.92 -13.11 -0.69
C VAL A 13 -6.89 -12.73 0.36
N LYS A 14 -5.85 -13.55 0.55
CA LYS A 14 -4.66 -13.16 1.28
C LYS A 14 -4.10 -11.95 0.55
N GLN A 15 -4.40 -10.76 1.05
CA GLN A 15 -3.82 -9.53 0.56
C GLN A 15 -2.32 -9.62 0.83
N ASN A 16 -1.55 -9.79 -0.24
CA ASN A 16 -0.10 -9.80 -0.17
C ASN A 16 0.34 -8.35 0.05
N LYS A 17 0.45 -7.94 1.32
CA LYS A 17 0.81 -6.57 1.69
C LYS A 17 2.26 -6.29 1.31
N VAL A 18 2.53 -5.06 0.89
CA VAL A 18 3.88 -4.57 0.66
C VAL A 18 4.55 -4.33 2.01
N ARG A 19 5.84 -4.67 2.13
CA ARG A 19 6.63 -4.39 3.35
C ARG A 19 6.57 -2.90 3.71
N TYR A 20 6.65 -2.59 5.00
CA TYR A 20 6.70 -1.21 5.46
C TYR A 20 7.88 -0.45 4.81
N VAL A 21 7.57 0.66 4.14
CA VAL A 21 8.56 1.57 3.54
C VAL A 21 8.52 2.93 4.25
N PRO A 22 9.65 3.45 4.77
CA PRO A 22 9.72 4.78 5.34
C PRO A 22 9.65 5.86 4.25
N LEU A 23 9.02 6.99 4.58
CA LEU A 23 8.99 8.15 3.69
C LEU A 23 10.40 8.76 3.57
N GLN A 24 10.74 9.20 2.38
CA GLN A 24 12.01 9.86 2.10
C GLN A 24 11.95 11.32 2.55
N ARG A 25 13.06 11.82 3.10
CA ARG A 25 13.20 13.23 3.51
C ARG A 25 13.72 14.07 2.37
N ILE A 26 13.07 15.20 2.12
CA ILE A 26 13.54 16.20 1.17
C ILE A 26 14.61 17.07 1.85
N THR A 27 15.82 17.10 1.29
CA THR A 27 16.93 17.94 1.78
C THR A 27 17.16 19.15 0.87
N LYS A 28 17.93 20.12 1.38
CA LYS A 28 18.26 21.34 0.61
C LYS A 28 19.20 21.07 -0.56
N GLU A 29 20.01 20.02 -0.48
CA GLU A 29 21.03 19.62 -1.47
C GLU A 29 20.45 18.97 -2.72
N MET A 30 19.19 18.54 -2.67
CA MET A 30 18.50 17.92 -3.80
C MET A 30 18.16 18.95 -4.90
N SER A 31 18.33 18.54 -6.16
CA SER A 31 17.83 19.25 -7.33
C SER A 31 16.29 19.33 -7.32
N ALA A 32 15.72 20.24 -8.11
CA ALA A 32 14.26 20.37 -8.23
C ALA A 32 13.59 19.07 -8.67
N SER A 33 14.22 18.34 -9.60
CA SER A 33 13.73 17.04 -10.10
C SER A 33 13.76 15.97 -9.02
N GLU A 34 14.82 15.90 -8.22
CA GLU A 34 14.92 14.95 -7.11
C GLU A 34 13.88 15.23 -6.03
N LYS A 35 13.67 16.51 -5.69
CA LYS A 35 12.60 16.93 -4.75
C LYS A 35 11.25 16.47 -5.27
N LYS A 36 10.97 16.68 -6.56
CA LYS A 36 9.69 16.30 -7.15
C LYS A 36 9.50 14.78 -7.21
N GLY A 37 10.56 14.03 -7.53
CA GLY A 37 10.54 12.58 -7.50
C GLY A 37 10.25 12.04 -6.10
N THR A 38 10.88 12.61 -5.07
CA THR A 38 10.63 12.23 -3.68
C THR A 38 9.22 12.56 -3.21
N GLU A 39 8.65 13.70 -3.63
CA GLU A 39 7.24 14.03 -3.36
C GLU A 39 6.29 12.95 -3.93
N ILE A 40 6.45 12.61 -5.21
CA ILE A 40 5.61 11.61 -5.90
C ILE A 40 5.77 10.23 -5.25
N TRP A 41 7.00 9.84 -4.93
CA TRP A 41 7.26 8.58 -4.24
C TRP A 41 6.57 8.52 -2.88
N ASN A 42 6.69 9.58 -2.09
CA ASN A 42 6.06 9.66 -0.77
C ASN A 42 4.53 9.64 -0.86
N GLU A 43 3.95 10.29 -1.88
CA GLU A 43 2.51 10.24 -2.16
C GLU A 43 2.04 8.82 -2.47
N MET A 44 2.75 8.10 -3.35
CA MET A 44 2.45 6.71 -3.68
C MET A 44 2.56 5.78 -2.45
N VAL A 45 3.62 5.92 -1.65
CA VAL A 45 3.81 5.13 -0.43
C VAL A 45 2.68 5.39 0.57
N THR A 46 2.26 6.64 0.70
CA THR A 46 1.14 7.03 1.58
C THR A 46 -0.17 6.45 1.07
N TRP A 47 -0.45 6.54 -0.24
CA TRP A 47 -1.65 5.96 -0.83
C TRP A 47 -1.75 4.45 -0.57
N ILE A 48 -0.66 3.70 -0.77
CA ILE A 48 -0.63 2.24 -0.50
C ILE A 48 -0.91 1.96 0.97
N ARG A 49 -0.32 2.75 1.87
CA ARG A 49 -0.54 2.61 3.32
C ARG A 49 -1.99 2.88 3.71
N ASP A 50 -2.56 3.97 3.22
CA ASP A 50 -3.94 4.39 3.55
C ASP A 50 -4.99 3.40 3.03
N HIS A 51 -4.68 2.65 1.97
CA HIS A 51 -5.56 1.62 1.41
C HIS A 51 -5.30 0.22 2.00
N GLY A 52 -4.51 0.12 3.09
CA GLY A 52 -4.23 -1.15 3.76
C GLY A 52 -3.31 -2.10 2.98
N GLY A 53 -2.67 -1.61 1.91
CA GLY A 53 -1.75 -2.36 1.06
C GLY A 53 -0.34 -2.48 1.63
N MET A 54 -0.07 -1.91 2.80
CA MET A 54 1.22 -1.95 3.48
C MET A 54 1.13 -2.71 4.81
N GLU A 55 2.18 -3.45 5.15
CA GLU A 55 2.37 -4.03 6.47
C GLU A 55 2.48 -2.93 7.54
N ASP A 56 2.03 -3.25 8.75
CA ASP A 56 2.20 -2.37 9.90
C ASP A 56 3.69 -2.21 10.22
N LYS A 57 4.02 -1.07 10.82
CA LYS A 57 5.38 -0.81 11.30
C LYS A 57 5.57 -1.56 12.62
N ASP A 58 5.99 -2.82 12.56
CA ASP A 58 6.52 -3.57 13.72
C ASP A 58 7.60 -2.77 14.47
#